data_AF-A0A943FAK7-F1
#
_entry.id   AF-A0A943FAK7-F1
#
_cell.length_a   1.000
_cell.length_b   1.000
_cell.length_c   1.000
_cell.angle_alpha   90.00
_cell.angle_beta   90.00
_cell.angle_gamma   90.00
#
_symmetry.space_group_name_H-M   'P 1'
#
loop_
_entity.id
_entity.type
_entity.pdbx_description
1 polymer ?
#
loop_
_entity_poly.entity_id
_entity_poly.type
_entity_poly.pdbx_seq_one_letter_code
_entity_poly.pdbx_strand_id
1 'polypeptide(L)' 'MELCPQCRKAMEEGYVLRANTYGTIRVERGIAKKGGVRAAVCPSCGMLVLRMERE' A
#
# COMPACT_ATOMS: atom_id res chain seq x y z
N MET A 1 -4.97 -8.76 -9.21
CA MET A 1 -5.39 -9.25 -7.88
C MET A 1 -4.20 -9.95 -7.23
N GLU A 2 -3.45 -9.23 -6.40
CA GLU A 2 -2.34 -9.82 -5.64
C GLU A 2 -2.87 -10.66 -4.48
N LEU A 3 -2.21 -11.79 -4.21
CA LEU A 3 -2.48 -12.63 -3.04
C LEU A 3 -1.50 -12.26 -1.93
N CYS A 4 -2.01 -12.14 -0.71
CA CYS A 4 -1.21 -11.89 0.46
C CYS A 4 -0.21 -13.03 0.69
N PRO A 5 1.10 -12.77 0.85
CA PRO A 5 2.09 -13.82 1.02
C PRO A 5 1.93 -14.56 2.37
N GLN A 6 1.32 -13.94 3.38
CA GLN A 6 1.03 -14.59 4.66
C GLN A 6 -0.17 -15.54 4.61
N CYS A 7 -1.32 -15.06 4.16
CA CYS A 7 -2.58 -15.81 4.28
C CYS A 7 -3.19 -16.23 2.95
N ARG A 8 -2.52 -15.97 1.82
CA ARG A 8 -2.94 -16.28 0.44
C ARG A 8 -4.36 -15.78 0.09
N LYS A 9 -4.85 -14.74 0.76
CA LYS A 9 -6.11 -14.07 0.43
C LYS A 9 -5.86 -12.88 -0.49
N ALA A 10 -6.86 -12.51 -1.27
CA ALA A 10 -6.78 -11.33 -2.11
C ALA A 10 -6.51 -10.08 -1.29
N MET A 11 -5.52 -9.30 -1.71
CA MET A 11 -5.20 -8.01 -1.13
C MET A 11 -6.08 -6.93 -1.74
N GLU A 12 -6.39 -5.93 -0.92
CA GLU A 12 -7.13 -4.74 -1.34
C GLU A 12 -6.14 -3.68 -1.84
N GLU A 13 -6.27 -3.32 -3.11
CA GLU A 13 -5.44 -2.32 -3.78
C GLU A 13 -6.08 -0.91 -3.63
N GLY A 14 -5.33 0.13 -4.00
CA GLY A 14 -5.83 1.52 -3.97
C GLY A 14 -5.48 2.30 -2.70
N TYR A 15 -4.41 1.90 -2.02
CA TYR A 15 -3.82 2.67 -0.94
C TYR A 15 -2.54 3.37 -1.39
N VAL A 16 -2.21 4.47 -0.73
CA VAL A 16 -0.99 5.25 -0.93
C VAL A 16 -0.34 5.55 0.41
N LEU A 17 0.98 5.63 0.41
CA LEU A 17 1.71 6.14 1.56
C LEU A 17 1.83 7.66 1.48
N ARG A 18 1.44 8.34 2.55
CA ARG A 18 1.73 9.75 2.77
C ARG A 18 2.61 9.91 3.99
N ALA A 19 3.82 10.41 3.78
CA ALA A 19 4.67 10.86 4.86
C ALA A 19 4.23 12.25 5.32
N ASN A 20 4.15 12.46 6.64
CA ASN A 20 4.08 13.81 7.20
C ASN A 20 5.48 14.32 7.57
N THR A 21 5.59 15.60 7.89
CA THR A 21 6.86 16.23 8.31
C THR A 21 7.35 15.78 9.69
N TYR A 22 6.52 15.04 10.42
CA TYR A 22 6.83 14.49 11.75
C TYR A 22 7.39 13.07 11.69
N GLY A 23 7.78 12.57 10.51
CA GLY A 23 8.37 11.24 10.34
C GLY A 23 7.36 10.08 10.46
N THR A 24 6.05 10.37 10.45
CA THR A 24 5.00 9.35 10.45
C THR A 24 4.55 9.07 9.01
N ILE A 25 4.42 7.79 8.66
CA ILE A 25 3.88 7.36 7.39
C ILE A 25 2.43 6.90 7.60
N ARG A 26 1.50 7.52 6.89
CA ARG A 26 0.08 7.13 6.89
C ARG A 26 -0.26 6.38 5.62
N VAL A 27 -1.05 5.33 5.76
CA VAL A 27 -1.64 4.57 4.66
C VAL A 27 -3.04 5.14 4.44
N GLU A 28 -3.27 5.77 3.29
CA GLU A 28 -4.56 6.38 2.94
C GLU A 28 -5.11 5.76 1.66
N ARG A 29 -6.44 5.67 1.51
CA ARG A 29 -7.06 5.29 0.23
C ARG A 29 -6.84 6.40 -0.79
N GLY A 30 -6.36 6.06 -1.98
CA GLY A 30 -6.12 7.01 -3.06
C GLY A 30 -5.31 6.45 -4.22
N ILE A 31 -5.06 7.32 -5.19
CA ILE A 31 -4.22 7.02 -6.36
C ILE A 31 -2.84 7.64 -6.12
N ALA A 32 -1.77 6.86 -6.30
CA ALA A 32 -0.42 7.37 -6.18
C ALA A 32 -0.16 8.38 -7.30
N LYS A 33 0.48 9.50 -6.98
CA LYS A 33 1.03 10.42 -7.99
C LYS A 33 2.26 9.77 -8.64
N LYS A 34 2.67 10.26 -9.82
CA LYS A 34 3.91 9.83 -10.49
C LYS A 34 5.09 9.91 -9.51
N GLY A 35 5.84 8.81 -9.37
CA GLY A 35 6.93 8.67 -8.38
C GLY A 35 6.47 8.39 -6.94
N GLY A 36 5.18 8.16 -6.71
CA GLY A 36 4.61 7.82 -5.41
C GLY A 36 4.69 6.33 -5.09
N VAL A 37 4.38 6.00 -3.83
CA VAL A 37 4.33 4.61 -3.36
C VAL A 37 2.88 4.15 -3.26
N ARG A 38 2.54 3.15 -4.07
CA ARG A 38 1.28 2.40 -4.00
C ARG A 38 1.38 1.35 -2.91
N ALA A 39 0.26 1.12 -2.23
CA ALA A 39 0.13 0.11 -1.21
C ALA A 39 -1.08 -0.79 -1.51
N ALA A 40 -0.92 -2.06 -1.17
CA ALA A 40 -1.99 -3.04 -1.08
C ALA A 40 -2.05 -3.59 0.35
N VAL A 41 -3.25 -3.75 0.89
CA VAL A 41 -3.46 -4.18 2.28
C VAL A 41 -4.25 -5.47 2.30
N CYS A 42 -3.79 -6.46 3.07
CA CYS A 42 -4.56 -7.67 3.29
C CYS A 42 -5.63 -7.43 4.37
N PRO A 43 -6.93 -7.56 4.05
CA PRO A 43 -8.00 -7.32 5.02
C PRO A 43 -8.06 -8.37 6.14
N SER A 44 -7.38 -9.52 5.99
CA SER A 44 -7.42 -10.60 6.98
C SER A 44 -6.28 -10.58 8.00
N CYS A 45 -5.08 -10.17 7.62
CA CYS A 45 -3.93 -10.17 8.52
C CYS A 45 -3.25 -8.80 8.66
N GLY A 46 -3.73 -7.77 7.96
CA GLY A 46 -3.15 -6.43 7.99
C GLY A 46 -1.82 -6.29 7.25
N MET A 47 -1.36 -7.35 6.56
CA MET A 47 -0.11 -7.30 5.79
C MET A 47 -0.18 -6.24 4.70
N LEU A 48 0.90 -5.47 4.58
CA LEU A 48 0.99 -4.34 3.68
C LEU A 48 2.09 -4.58 2.66
N VAL A 49 1.75 -4.53 1.38
CA VAL A 49 2.69 -4.67 0.26
C VAL A 49 2.86 -3.30 -0.38
N LEU A 50 4.11 -2.87 -0.51
CA LEU A 50 4.48 -1.57 -1.05
C LEU A 50 5.09 -1.73 -2.42
N ARG A 51 4.63 -0.93 -3.38
CA ARG A 51 5.19 -0.85 -4.73
C ARG A 51 5.50 0.61 -5.06
N MET A 52 6.75 0.84 -5.42
CA MET A 52 7.19 2.13 -5.89
C MET A 52 7.04 2.16 -7.41
N GLU A 53 6.32 3.14 -7.95
CA GLU A 53 6.31 3.35 -9.41
C GLU A 53 7.66 3.98 -9.78
N ARG A 54 8.53 3.19 -10.44
CA ARG A 54 9.73 3.69 -11.10
C ARG A 54 9.33 4.33 -12.44
N GLU A 55 9.92 5.49 -12.73
CA GLU A 55 9.77 6.21 -14.00
C GLU A 55 10.33 5.45 -15.20
#